data_AF-A0A1X7TRF7-F1
#
_entry.id   AF-A0A1X7TRF7-F1
#
_cell.length_a   1.000
_cell.length_b   1.000
_cell.length_c   1.000
_cell.angle_alpha   90.00
_cell.angle_beta   90.00
_cell.angle_gamma   90.00
#
_symmetry.space_group_name_H-M   'P 1'
#
loop_
_entity.id
_entity.type
_entity.pdbx_description
1 polymer ?
#
loop_
_entity_poly.entity_id
_entity_poly.type
_entity_poly.pdbx_seq_one_letter_code
_entity_poly.pdbx_strand_id
1 'polypeptide(L)' 'IPAEQGQTYASEVNAIFGETSALTARNVEEMFIEITRKLPPDCLTSLPAGASLLRQTDTPRAKGGCCGGGEKGSS' A
#
# COMPACT_ATOMS: atom_id res chain seq x y z
N ILE A 1 9.65 -17.09 10.52
CA ILE A 1 8.96 -16.94 11.82
C ILE A 1 7.68 -17.76 11.72
N PRO A 2 7.40 -18.68 12.64
CA PRO A 2 6.13 -19.39 12.69
C PRO A 2 4.96 -18.41 12.80
N ALA A 3 3.85 -18.68 12.10
CA ALA A 3 2.68 -17.79 12.12
C ALA A 3 2.18 -17.49 13.54
N GLU A 4 2.24 -18.48 14.44
CA GLU A 4 1.92 -18.34 15.85
C GLU A 4 2.72 -17.23 16.55
N GLN A 5 4.03 -17.14 16.30
CA GLN A 5 4.87 -16.11 16.94
C GLN A 5 4.50 -14.71 16.44
N GLY A 6 4.19 -14.57 15.15
CA GLY A 6 3.72 -13.30 14.59
C GLY A 6 2.35 -12.89 15.15
N GLN A 7 1.44 -13.85 15.32
CA GLN A 7 0.13 -13.64 15.93
C GLN A 7 0.25 -13.20 17.40
N THR A 8 1.12 -13.86 18.18
CA THR A 8 1.36 -13.49 19.59
C THR A 8 1.87 -12.06 19.69
N TYR A 9 2.92 -11.72 18.93
CA TYR A 9 3.49 -10.38 18.96
C TYR A 9 2.50 -9.29 18.53
N ALA A 10 1.73 -9.52 17.46
CA ALA A 10 0.72 -8.57 17.01
C ALA A 10 -0.34 -8.33 18.09
N SER A 11 -0.72 -9.37 18.82
CA SER A 11 -1.68 -9.26 19.93
C SER A 11 -1.13 -8.41 21.08
N GLU A 12 0.17 -8.54 21.40
CA GLU A 12 0.83 -7.74 22.44
C GLU A 12 0.86 -6.24 22.11
N VAL A 13 1.02 -5.90 20.82
CA VAL A 13 1.12 -4.50 20.37
C VAL A 13 -0.19 -3.94 19.79
N ASN A 14 -1.31 -4.68 19.90
CA ASN A 14 -2.61 -4.33 19.33
C ASN A 14 -2.59 -4.09 17.80
N ALA A 15 -1.78 -4.84 17.07
CA ALA A 15 -1.70 -4.84 15.61
C ALA A 15 -2.55 -5.96 14.97
N ILE A 16 -2.80 -5.83 13.67
CA ILE A 16 -3.37 -6.91 12.84
C ILE A 16 -2.24 -7.83 12.39
N PHE A 17 -2.51 -9.13 12.33
CA PHE A 17 -1.60 -10.13 11.76
C PHE A 17 -2.34 -10.99 10.72
N GLY A 18 -1.64 -11.33 9.65
CA GLY A 18 -2.13 -12.24 8.62
C GLY A 18 -1.05 -12.52 7.57
N GLU A 19 -0.94 -13.77 7.14
CA GLU A 19 -0.04 -14.15 6.07
C GLU A 19 -0.65 -13.78 4.71
N THR A 20 0.14 -13.19 3.82
CA THR A 20 -0.30 -12.79 2.48
C THR A 20 0.66 -13.29 1.41
N SER A 21 0.18 -13.44 0.17
CA SER A 21 1.02 -13.70 -0.99
C SER A 21 0.72 -12.68 -2.07
N ALA A 22 1.66 -11.76 -2.30
CA ALA A 22 1.56 -10.78 -3.38
C ALA A 22 1.56 -11.46 -4.76
N LEU A 23 2.25 -12.60 -4.91
CA LEU A 23 2.32 -13.35 -6.17
C LEU A 23 0.96 -13.93 -6.57
N THR A 24 0.18 -14.42 -5.60
CA THR A 24 -1.11 -15.09 -5.85
C THR A 24 -2.30 -14.25 -5.41
N ALA A 25 -2.07 -13.00 -4.99
CA ALA A 25 -3.05 -12.12 -4.35
C ALA A 25 -3.77 -12.73 -3.12
N ARG A 26 -3.20 -13.76 -2.48
CA ARG A 26 -3.86 -14.44 -1.34
C ARG A 26 -3.86 -13.53 -0.12
N ASN A 27 -5.04 -13.34 0.47
CA ASN A 27 -5.29 -12.57 1.69
C ASN A 27 -4.93 -11.08 1.61
N VAL A 28 -4.62 -10.56 0.41
CA VAL A 28 -4.20 -9.16 0.24
C VAL A 28 -5.39 -8.23 0.43
N GLU A 29 -6.52 -8.53 -0.21
CA GLU A 29 -7.75 -7.72 -0.12
C GLU A 29 -8.30 -7.70 1.31
N GLU A 30 -8.39 -8.87 1.93
CA GLU A 30 -8.89 -9.04 3.29
C GLU A 30 -8.03 -8.25 4.29
N MET A 31 -6.70 -8.26 4.12
CA MET A 31 -5.79 -7.49 4.96
C MET A 31 -6.09 -5.98 4.88
N PHE A 32 -6.30 -5.43 3.69
CA PHE A 32 -6.68 -4.01 3.54
C PHE A 32 -8.05 -3.70 4.15
N ILE A 33 -9.03 -4.59 3.98
CA ILE A 33 -10.35 -4.43 4.60
C ILE A 33 -10.22 -4.38 6.13
N GLU A 34 -9.45 -5.29 6.74
CA GLU A 34 -9.25 -5.29 8.19
C GLU A 34 -8.54 -4.03 8.68
N ILE A 35 -7.53 -3.54 7.94
CA ILE A 35 -6.85 -2.27 8.25
C ILE A 35 -7.86 -1.12 8.24
N THR A 36 -8.68 -1.01 7.20
CA THR A 36 -9.65 0.11 7.10
C THR A 36 -10.68 0.11 8.22
N ARG A 37 -11.06 -1.06 8.76
CA ARG A 37 -11.96 -1.17 9.91
C ARG A 37 -11.33 -0.72 11.23
N LYS A 38 -10.00 -0.74 11.35
CA LYS A 38 -9.29 -0.27 12.55
C LYS A 38 -8.88 1.19 12.48
N LEU A 39 -8.94 1.83 11.31
CA LEU A 39 -8.63 3.24 11.19
C LEU A 39 -9.71 4.09 11.90
N PRO A 40 -9.31 5.20 12.56
CA PRO A 40 -10.26 6.20 13.03
C PRO A 40 -11.16 6.70 11.88
N PRO A 41 -12.44 7.02 12.14
CA PRO A 41 -13.37 7.50 11.11
C PRO A 41 -12.82 8.70 10.32
N ASP A 42 -12.10 9.60 10.98
CA ASP A 42 -11.55 10.82 10.40
C ASP A 42 -10.36 10.59 9.46
N CYS A 43 -9.72 9.42 9.54
CA CYS A 43 -8.64 9.03 8.62
C CYS A 43 -9.17 8.69 7.22
N LEU A 44 -10.45 8.30 7.10
CA LEU A 44 -11.06 7.98 5.81
C LEU A 44 -11.57 9.23 5.07
N THR A 45 -11.85 10.31 5.80
CA THR A 45 -12.35 11.58 5.27
C THR A 45 -11.25 12.62 5.05
N SER A 46 -10.09 12.49 5.73
CA SER A 46 -8.93 13.36 5.52
C SER A 46 -7.98 12.77 4.47
N LEU A 47 -8.43 12.70 3.21
CA LEU A 47 -7.48 12.60 2.11
C LEU A 47 -6.94 14.00 1.83
N PRO A 48 -5.60 14.22 1.85
CA PRO A 48 -5.04 15.50 1.45
C PRO A 48 -5.51 15.83 0.04
N ALA A 49 -5.81 17.11 -0.22
CA ALA A 49 -6.26 17.56 -1.53
C ALA A 49 -5.27 17.08 -2.61
N GLY A 50 -5.74 16.19 -3.50
CA GLY A 50 -4.93 15.55 -4.55
C GLY A 50 -4.64 14.06 -4.35
N ALA A 51 -4.92 13.47 -3.20
CA ALA A 51 -4.84 12.02 -3.02
C ALA A 51 -6.07 11.35 -3.66
N SER A 52 -5.87 10.79 -4.85
CA SER A 52 -6.89 10.00 -5.54
C SER A 52 -6.61 8.52 -5.34
N LEU A 53 -7.44 7.84 -4.55
CA LEU A 53 -7.51 6.37 -4.53
C LEU A 53 -8.40 5.85 -5.67
N LEU A 54 -8.39 6.50 -6.84
CA LEU A 54 -9.10 5.98 -8.00
C LEU A 54 -8.47 4.64 -8.39
N ARG A 55 -9.31 3.60 -8.53
CA ARG A 55 -8.95 2.33 -9.15
C ARG A 55 -8.14 2.64 -10.40
N GLN A 56 -6.91 2.15 -10.47
CA GLN A 56 -6.23 2.00 -11.76
C GLN A 56 -7.10 1.09 -12.61
N THR A 57 -8.00 1.69 -13.38
CA THR A 57 -8.52 1.09 -14.58
C THR A 57 -7.35 1.06 -15.54
N ASP A 58 -7.10 -0.10 -16.15
CA ASP A 58 -6.01 -0.35 -17.10
C ASP A 58 -5.96 0.72 -18.20
N THR A 59 -5.21 1.80 -17.97
CA THR A 59 -4.79 2.68 -19.04
C THR A 59 -3.57 2.03 -19.70
N PRO A 60 -3.56 1.81 -21.03
CA PRO A 60 -2.43 1.21 -21.70
C PRO A 60 -1.18 2.07 -21.45
N ARG A 61 -0.19 1.45 -20.83
CA ARG A 61 1.12 2.02 -20.46
C ARG A 61 1.75 2.73 -21.66
N ALA A 62 1.70 4.06 -21.69
CA ALA A 62 2.52 4.85 -22.59
C ALA A 62 4.00 4.56 -22.25
N LYS A 63 4.79 4.22 -23.27
CA LYS A 63 6.22 3.92 -23.16
C LYS A 63 6.98 5.13 -22.59
N GLY A 64 7.28 5.10 -21.29
CA GLY A 64 8.29 5.96 -20.67
C GLY A 64 9.67 5.32 -20.84
N GLY A 65 10.52 5.98 -21.62
CA GLY A 65 11.88 5.56 -21.93
C GLY A 65 12.83 5.60 -20.72
N CYS A 66 13.75 4.64 -20.73
CA CYS A 66 14.93 4.54 -19.88
C CYS A 66 15.99 5.57 -20.32
N CYS A 67 16.56 6.32 -19.36
CA CYS A 67 17.81 7.10 -19.41
C CYS A 67 18.05 8.11 -20.56
N GLY A 68 18.33 9.38 -20.19
CA GLY A 68 18.95 10.42 -21.02
C GLY A 68 18.21 11.77 -20.93
N GLY A 69 18.81 12.92 -20.65
CA GLY A 69 20.20 13.31 -20.45
C GLY A 69 20.32 14.84 -20.48
N GLY A 70 21.36 15.40 -19.83
CA GLY A 70 22.03 16.67 -20.18
C GLY A 70 21.33 18.01 -19.88
N GLU A 71 21.97 19.17 -19.70
CA GLU A 71 23.37 19.63 -19.58
C GLU A 71 23.37 21.11 -19.05
N LYS A 72 24.49 21.56 -18.47
CA LYS A 72 25.06 22.93 -18.39
C LYS A 72 24.37 24.11 -17.65
N GLY A 73 25.15 24.73 -16.74
CA GLY A 73 25.58 26.14 -16.88
C GLY A 73 25.07 27.20 -15.89
N SER A 74 26.03 27.92 -15.28
CA SER A 74 26.00 29.26 -14.66
C SER A 74 25.23 29.48 -13.35
N SER A 75 25.95 29.71 -12.23
CA SER A 75 26.36 31.07 -11.82
C SER A 75 27.41 31.03 -10.70
#